data_AF-A0A7C1GCR9-F1
#
_entry.id   AF-A0A7C1GCR9-F1
#
_cell.length_a   1.000
_cell.length_b   1.000
_cell.length_c   1.000
_cell.angle_alpha   90.00
_cell.angle_beta   90.00
_cell.angle_gamma   90.00
#
_symmetry.space_group_name_H-M   'P 1'
#
loop_
_entity.id
_entity.type
_entity.pdbx_description
1 polymer ?
#
loop_
_entity_poly.entity_id
_entity_poly.type
_entity_poly.pdbx_seq_one_letter_code
_entity_poly.pdbx_strand_id
1 'polypeptide(L)'
;MLKKAVREDKFFNGRYISGALVQVFNKDVLEIGDNYTLMVSNITKEYYDYMVALQDEVGEKNPLFSGPPANVGSNISNGAQGFFTSFLTTSYTVKIQEKVNAQKVRDIR
;
A
#
# COMPACT_ATOMS: atom_id res chain seq x y z
N MET A 1 -14.22 -1.79 1.38
CA MET A 1 -13.39 -2.78 2.09
C MET A 1 -12.02 -2.81 1.42
N LEU A 2 -10.97 -2.31 2.09
CA LEU A 2 -9.60 -2.32 1.56
C LEU A 2 -9.09 -3.77 1.55
N LYS A 3 -8.89 -4.34 0.35
CA LYS A 3 -8.30 -5.67 0.19
C LYS A 3 -6.79 -5.55 0.22
N LYS A 4 -6.16 -6.09 1.26
CA LYS A 4 -4.70 -6.20 1.38
C LYS A 4 -4.21 -7.33 0.47
N ALA A 5 -3.17 -7.08 -0.32
CA ALA A 5 -2.42 -8.13 -0.99
C ALA A 5 -1.01 -8.14 -0.41
N VAL A 6 -0.68 -9.18 0.37
CA VAL A 6 0.70 -9.46 0.75
C VAL A 6 1.27 -10.41 -0.29
N ARG A 7 2.40 -10.05 -0.89
CA ARG A 7 3.08 -10.85 -1.92
C ARG A 7 4.51 -11.06 -1.43
N GLU A 8 4.93 -12.31 -1.34
CA GLU A 8 6.33 -12.62 -1.14
C GLU A 8 7.12 -12.32 -2.41
N ASP A 9 8.28 -11.70 -2.26
CA ASP A 9 9.21 -11.43 -3.36
C ASP A 9 10.06 -12.68 -3.71
N LYS A 10 9.40 -13.80 -3.95
CA LYS A 10 10.09 -15.04 -4.34
C LYS A 10 10.63 -15.00 -5.78
N PHE A 11 10.04 -14.17 -6.62
CA PHE A 11 10.32 -14.14 -8.07
C PHE A 11 11.23 -12.99 -8.50
N PHE A 12 11.42 -11.95 -7.69
CA PHE A 12 12.33 -10.85 -8.02
C PHE A 12 13.58 -10.86 -7.15
N ASN A 13 13.53 -11.47 -5.94
CA ASN A 13 14.69 -11.75 -5.08
C ASN A 13 15.59 -10.51 -4.90
N GLY A 14 14.99 -9.37 -4.56
CA GLY A 14 15.72 -8.12 -4.33
C GLY A 14 16.20 -7.40 -5.59
N ARG A 15 15.79 -7.83 -6.80
CA ARG A 15 16.07 -7.10 -8.04
C ARG A 15 15.03 -6.01 -8.27
N TYR A 16 15.49 -4.86 -8.77
CA TYR A 16 14.59 -3.82 -9.24
C TYR A 16 13.83 -4.27 -10.48
N ILE A 17 12.52 -4.04 -10.48
CA ILE A 17 11.61 -4.39 -11.58
C ILE A 17 11.13 -3.09 -12.21
N SER A 18 11.49 -2.88 -13.48
CA SER A 18 10.94 -1.76 -14.24
C SER A 18 9.57 -2.14 -14.80
N GLY A 19 8.58 -1.25 -14.65
CA GLY A 19 7.25 -1.43 -15.23
C GLY A 19 6.32 -2.40 -14.51
N ALA A 20 6.61 -2.76 -13.26
CA ALA A 20 5.68 -3.56 -12.46
C ALA A 20 4.35 -2.80 -12.24
N LEU A 21 3.22 -3.44 -12.55
CA LEU A 21 1.90 -2.91 -12.25
C LEU A 21 1.67 -2.95 -10.74
N VAL A 22 1.73 -1.80 -10.09
CA VAL A 22 1.50 -1.66 -8.65
C VAL A 22 0.04 -1.48 -8.29
N GLN A 23 -0.75 -0.86 -9.17
CA GLN A 23 -2.16 -0.59 -8.93
C GLN A 23 -2.91 -0.45 -10.26
N VAL A 24 -4.13 -0.97 -10.29
CA VAL A 24 -5.07 -0.81 -11.40
C VAL A 24 -6.36 -0.24 -10.83
N PHE A 25 -6.89 0.79 -11.48
CA PHE A 25 -8.15 1.41 -11.11
C PHE A 25 -9.27 0.93 -12.02
N ASN A 26 -10.48 0.85 -11.46
CA ASN A 26 -11.68 0.82 -12.29
C ASN A 26 -11.89 2.20 -12.92
N LYS A 27 -12.48 2.22 -14.11
CA LYS A 27 -12.65 3.45 -14.90
C LYS A 27 -13.42 4.54 -14.17
N ASP A 28 -14.33 4.16 -13.28
CA ASP A 28 -15.25 5.06 -12.60
C ASP A 28 -14.66 5.69 -11.32
N VAL A 29 -13.39 5.39 -11.00
CA VAL A 29 -12.71 5.88 -9.79
C VAL A 29 -11.93 7.18 -10.03
N LEU A 30 -11.58 7.47 -11.29
CA LEU A 30 -10.73 8.61 -11.64
C LEU A 30 -11.45 9.52 -12.64
N GLU A 31 -11.49 10.81 -12.35
CA GLU A 31 -12.05 11.82 -13.24
C GLU A 31 -10.95 12.67 -13.88
N ILE A 32 -11.25 13.23 -15.06
CA ILE A 32 -10.33 14.15 -15.73
C ILE A 32 -10.20 15.40 -14.89
N GLY A 33 -8.96 15.83 -14.63
CA GLY A 33 -8.65 16.97 -13.78
C GLY A 33 -8.14 16.58 -12.39
N ASP A 34 -8.37 15.33 -11.95
CA ASP A 34 -7.89 14.83 -10.68
C ASP A 34 -6.36 14.77 -10.61
N ASN A 35 -5.83 14.93 -9.39
CA ASN A 35 -4.43 14.65 -9.10
C ASN A 35 -4.34 13.28 -8.42
N TYR A 36 -3.63 12.37 -9.07
CA TYR A 36 -3.35 11.05 -8.53
C TYR A 36 -1.92 11.02 -7.98
N THR A 37 -1.76 10.67 -6.70
CA THR A 37 -0.45 10.52 -6.04
C THR A 37 -0.21 9.08 -5.66
N LEU A 38 0.84 8.48 -6.22
CA LEU A 38 1.37 7.20 -5.76
C LEU A 38 2.40 7.45 -4.66
N MET A 39 2.20 6.84 -3.49
CA MET A 39 3.15 6.87 -2.37
C MET A 39 3.69 5.47 -2.14
N VAL A 40 5.02 5.34 -2.10
CA VAL A 40 5.70 4.08 -1.80
C VAL A 40 6.58 4.29 -0.59
N SER A 41 6.38 3.49 0.44
CA SER A 41 7.11 3.56 1.71
C SER A 41 7.77 2.22 2.00
N ASN A 42 9.01 2.24 2.49
CA ASN A 42 9.63 1.04 3.04
C ASN A 42 9.19 0.86 4.50
N ILE A 43 8.77 -0.34 4.86
CA ILE A 43 8.43 -0.69 6.24
C ILE A 43 9.45 -1.67 6.81
N THR A 44 9.67 -1.62 8.12
CA THR A 44 10.49 -2.62 8.80
C THR A 44 9.71 -3.91 9.04
N LYS A 45 10.42 -5.02 9.26
CA LYS A 45 9.78 -6.31 9.55
C LYS A 45 8.99 -6.25 10.85
N GLU A 46 9.50 -5.55 11.86
CA GLU A 46 8.88 -5.42 13.18
C GLU A 46 7.53 -4.70 13.08
N TYR A 47 7.44 -3.65 12.26
CA TYR A 47 6.16 -2.98 12.02
C TYR A 47 5.18 -3.87 11.26
N TYR A 48 5.66 -4.62 10.26
CA TYR A 48 4.83 -5.60 9.55
C TYR A 48 4.25 -6.64 10.53
N ASP A 49 5.10 -7.22 11.37
CA ASP A 49 4.70 -8.23 12.37
C ASP A 49 3.68 -7.64 13.37
N TYR A 50 3.90 -6.40 13.83
CA TYR A 50 2.96 -5.67 14.68
C TYR A 50 1.59 -5.49 14.02
N MET A 51 1.56 -5.09 12.75
CA MET A 51 0.31 -4.91 12.00
C MET A 51 -0.45 -6.22 11.80
N VAL A 52 0.27 -7.33 11.56
CA VAL A 52 -0.35 -8.67 11.46
C VAL A 52 -0.93 -9.08 12.81
N ALA A 53 -0.15 -8.99 13.89
CA ALA A 53 -0.65 -9.31 15.23
C ALA A 53 -1.86 -8.46 15.61
N LEU A 54 -1.85 -7.15 15.32
CA LEU A 54 -2.99 -6.27 15.60
C LEU A 54 -4.24 -6.66 14.82
N GLN A 55 -4.09 -7.07 13.57
CA GLN A 55 -5.18 -7.57 12.74
C GLN A 55 -5.73 -8.89 13.28
N ASP A 56 -4.86 -9.81 13.72
CA ASP A 56 -5.27 -11.09 14.30
C ASP A 56 -5.96 -10.90 15.67
N GLU A 57 -5.58 -9.88 16.43
CA GLU A 57 -6.19 -9.59 17.73
C GLU A 57 -7.54 -8.88 17.64
N VAL A 58 -7.71 -7.97 16.67
CA VAL A 58 -8.96 -7.21 16.48
C VAL A 58 -9.92 -7.91 15.50
N GLY A 59 -9.40 -8.76 14.63
CA GLY A 59 -10.15 -9.42 13.56
C GLY A 59 -11.06 -10.54 14.04
N GLU A 60 -11.79 -11.10 13.07
CA GLU A 60 -12.60 -12.29 13.32
C GLU A 60 -11.73 -13.46 13.77
N LYS A 61 -12.11 -14.06 14.90
CA LYS A 61 -11.41 -15.21 15.46
C LYS A 61 -11.92 -16.49 14.80
N ASN A 62 -11.02 -17.21 14.14
CA ASN A 62 -11.30 -18.53 13.59
C ASN A 62 -10.18 -19.50 14.02
N PRO A 63 -10.45 -20.49 14.90
CA PRO A 63 -11.76 -20.97 15.34
C PRO A 63 -12.49 -20.06 16.34
N LEU A 64 -13.82 -20.21 16.43
CA LEU A 64 -14.71 -19.39 17.26
C LEU A 64 -14.35 -19.38 18.76
N PHE A 65 -13.65 -20.41 19.23
CA PHE A 65 -13.18 -20.54 20.62
C PHE A 65 -11.67 -20.31 20.75
N SER A 66 -11.11 -19.41 19.95
CA SER A 66 -9.74 -18.96 20.19
C SER A 66 -9.62 -18.31 21.58
N GLY A 67 -8.40 -18.24 22.10
CA GLY A 67 -8.13 -17.49 23.32
C GLY A 67 -8.63 -16.04 23.25
N PRO A 68 -8.86 -15.40 24.41
CA PRO A 68 -9.23 -13.99 24.47
C PRO A 68 -8.13 -13.15 23.83
N PRO A 69 -8.47 -12.00 23.21
CA PRO A 69 -7.46 -11.15 22.60
C PRO A 69 -6.37 -10.73 23.59
N ALA A 70 -5.12 -10.81 23.16
CA ALA A 70 -3.96 -10.38 23.94
C ALA A 70 -3.46 -9.02 23.46
N ASN A 71 -2.70 -8.33 24.31
CA ASN A 71 -2.02 -7.11 23.87
C ASN A 71 -0.93 -7.47 22.86
N VAL A 72 -0.96 -6.82 21.71
CA VAL A 72 0.11 -6.90 20.72
C VAL A 72 1.43 -6.35 21.28
N GLY A 73 2.56 -6.80 20.75
CA GLY A 73 3.87 -6.27 21.14
C GLY A 73 3.95 -4.75 20.96
N SER A 74 4.70 -4.06 21.82
CA SER A 74 4.94 -2.61 21.71
C SER A 74 6.44 -2.33 21.62
N ASN A 75 6.80 -1.26 20.91
CA ASN A 75 8.15 -0.70 20.91
C ASN A 75 8.26 0.60 21.73
N ILE A 76 7.23 0.93 22.51
CA ILE A 76 7.18 2.12 23.36
C ILE A 76 7.38 1.70 24.82
N SER A 77 8.16 2.47 25.57
CA SER A 77 8.49 2.17 26.97
C SER A 77 7.47 2.75 27.97
N ASN A 78 7.65 2.42 29.26
CA ASN A 78 6.83 2.91 30.38
C ASN A 78 5.37 2.45 30.39
N GLY A 79 5.09 1.23 29.90
CA GLY A 79 3.74 0.66 29.91
C GLY A 79 2.80 1.23 28.85
N ALA A 80 3.31 2.08 27.95
CA ALA A 80 2.57 2.53 26.78
C ALA A 80 2.37 1.36 25.79
N GLN A 81 1.23 1.38 25.10
CA GLN A 81 0.89 0.38 24.09
C GLN A 81 0.85 1.03 22.72
N GLY A 82 1.31 0.30 21.71
CA GLY A 82 1.33 0.75 20.32
C GLY A 82 2.67 0.51 19.65
N PHE A 83 2.79 0.97 18.41
CA PHE A 83 4.02 0.88 17.65
C PHE A 83 4.35 2.21 17.00
N PHE A 84 5.46 2.81 17.40
CA PHE A 84 5.99 4.02 16.80
C PHE A 84 6.97 3.66 15.68
N THR A 85 6.82 4.27 14.51
CA THR A 85 7.72 4.03 13.38
C THR A 85 7.72 5.21 12.42
N SER A 86 8.77 5.32 11.62
CA SER A 86 8.93 6.30 10.56
C SER A 86 9.43 5.61 9.31
N PHE A 87 8.91 6.04 8.16
CA PHE A 87 9.20 5.43 6.87
C PHE A 87 9.73 6.45 5.90
N LEU A 88 10.74 6.08 5.13
CA LEU A 88 11.12 6.86 3.97
C LEU A 88 10.05 6.63 2.90
N THR A 89 9.46 7.72 2.44
CA THR A 89 8.36 7.68 1.48
C THR A 89 8.74 8.47 0.24
N THR A 90 8.58 7.83 -0.91
CA THR A 90 8.69 8.49 -2.21
C THR A 90 7.29 8.67 -2.77
N SER A 91 6.95 9.89 -3.17
CA SER A 91 5.66 10.23 -3.76
C SER A 91 5.84 10.73 -5.19
N TYR A 92 4.93 10.31 -6.08
CA TYR A 92 4.85 10.81 -7.44
C TYR A 92 3.41 11.15 -7.78
N THR A 93 3.18 12.37 -8.27
CA THR A 93 1.85 12.89 -8.59
C THR A 93 1.69 13.11 -10.08
N VAL A 94 0.55 12.66 -10.62
CA VAL A 94 0.15 12.87 -12.01
C VAL A 94 -1.23 13.50 -12.03
N LYS A 95 -1.40 14.54 -12.86
CA LYS A 95 -2.73 15.08 -13.17
C LYS A 95 -3.37 14.26 -14.29
N ILE A 96 -4.56 13.73 -14.05
CA ILE A 96 -5.32 12.98 -15.05
C ILE A 96 -5.83 13.95 -16.10
N GLN A 97 -5.48 13.69 -17.35
CA GLN A 97 -5.79 14.54 -18.49
C GLN A 97 -6.44 13.72 -19.60
N GLU A 98 -7.17 14.40 -20.48
CA GLU A 98 -7.66 13.78 -21.70
C GLU A 98 -6.50 13.26 -22.55
N LYS A 99 -6.73 12.12 -23.19
CA LYS A 99 -5.76 11.51 -24.09
C LYS A 99 -5.67 12.38 -25.35
N VAL A 100 -4.61 13.18 -25.47
CA VAL A 100 -4.32 13.94 -26.68
C VAL A 100 -3.87 12.97 -27.78
N ASN A 101 -4.66 12.83 -28.84
CA ASN A 101 -4.28 12.02 -30.00
C ASN A 101 -3.16 12.71 -30.79
N ALA A 102 -1.98 12.10 -30.83
CA ALA A 102 -0.79 12.57 -31.56
C ALA A 102 -0.91 12.53 -33.11
N GLN A 103 -2.11 12.35 -33.67
CA GLN A 103 -2.32 12.26 -35.13
C GLN A 103 -2.65 13.60 -35.81
N LYS A 104 -3.03 14.66 -35.07
CA LYS A 104 -3.48 15.91 -35.68
C LYS A 104 -2.38 16.92 -36.07
N VAL A 105 -1.09 16.56 -35.90
CA VAL A 105 0.05 17.46 -36.18
C VAL A 105 0.68 17.19 -37.57
N ARG A 106 0.25 16.15 -38.29
CA ARG A 106 0.83 15.79 -39.61
C ARG A 106 0.09 16.36 -40.82
N ASP A 107 -1.06 17.00 -40.65
CA ASP A 107 -1.87 17.57 -41.75
C ASP A 107 -1.69 19.08 -41.95
N ILE A 108 -0.64 19.68 -41.37
CA ILE A 108 -0.29 21.09 -41.59
C ILE A 108 1.20 21.19 -41.96
N ARG A 109 1.57 20.60 -43.10
CA ARG A 109 2.77 20.99 -43.89
C ARG A 109 2.50 20.76 -45.36
#